data_AF-A0AAW6Q740-F1
#
_entry.id   AF-A0AAW6Q740-F1
#
_cell.length_a   1.000
_cell.length_b   1.000
_cell.length_c   1.000
_cell.angle_alpha   90.00
_cell.angle_beta   90.00
_cell.angle_gamma   90.00
#
_symmetry.space_group_name_H-M   'P 1'
#
loop_
_entity.id
_entity.type
_entity.pdbx_description
1 polymer ?
#
loop_
_entity_poly.entity_id
_entity_poly.type
_entity_poly.pdbx_seq_one_letter_code
_entity_poly.pdbx_strand_id
1 'polypeptide(L)' 'KYLGNLYQIAAQRLQRMGVMQISGGEHCTYTERDKFFSFRREMKTGRMASLIWFD' A
#
# COMPACT_ATOMS: atom_id res chain seq x y z
N LYS A 1 -2.92 16.44 -14.74
CA LYS A 1 -2.58 15.14 -14.10
C LYS A 1 -2.65 15.32 -12.59
N TYR A 2 -2.88 14.25 -11.82
CA TYR A 2 -3.00 14.30 -10.36
C TYR A 2 -2.13 13.22 -9.71
N LEU A 3 -1.70 13.45 -8.47
CA LEU A 3 -1.05 12.43 -7.63
C LEU A 3 -2.11 11.77 -6.73
N GLY A 4 -2.24 10.45 -6.83
CA GLY A 4 -3.21 9.70 -6.04
C GLY A 4 -2.62 9.20 -4.73
N ASN A 5 -3.13 9.69 -3.59
CA ASN A 5 -2.80 9.14 -2.28
C ASN A 5 -3.65 7.89 -2.01
N LEU A 6 -3.09 6.71 -2.30
CA LEU A 6 -3.79 5.43 -2.12
C LEU A 6 -4.14 5.13 -0.66
N TYR A 7 -3.29 5.50 0.30
CA TYR A 7 -3.54 5.29 1.72
C TYR A 7 -4.73 6.10 2.22
N GLN A 8 -4.83 7.37 1.82
CA GLN A 8 -5.97 8.22 2.18
C GLN A 8 -7.28 7.70 1.58
N ILE A 9 -7.26 7.25 0.32
CA ILE A 9 -8.44 6.67 -0.34
C ILE A 9 -8.89 5.39 0.39
N ALA A 10 -7.95 4.52 0.78
CA ALA A 10 -8.26 3.33 1.55
C ALA A 10 -8.86 3.68 2.92
N ALA A 11 -8.23 4.61 3.65
CA ALA A 11 -8.71 5.04 4.96
C ALA A 11 -10.13 5.61 4.91
N GLN A 12 -10.43 6.48 3.93
CA GLN A 12 -11.77 7.03 3.73
C GLN A 12 -12.82 5.94 3.49
N ARG A 13 -12.48 4.88 2.74
CA ARG A 13 -13.39 3.75 2.49
C ARG A 13 -13.61 2.92 3.75
N LEU A 14 -12.54 2.61 4.49
CA LEU A 14 -12.60 1.84 5.73
C LEU A 14 -13.39 2.58 6.81
N GLN A 15 -13.17 3.88 6.99
CA GLN A 15 -13.90 4.70 7.96
C GLN A 15 -15.40 4.77 7.65
N ARG A 16 -15.79 4.84 6.36
CA ARG A 16 -17.21 4.76 5.96
C ARG A 16 -17.86 3.42 6.33
N MET A 17 -17.08 2.36 6.49
CA MET A 17 -17.54 1.04 6.94
C MET A 17 -17.48 0.89 8.47
N GLY A 18 -17.13 1.95 9.21
CA GLY A 18 -17.02 1.93 10.67
C GLY A 18 -15.66 1.42 11.19
N VAL A 19 -14.69 1.16 10.32
CA VAL A 19 -13.34 0.75 10.74
C VAL A 19 -12.53 1.99 11.12
N MET A 20 -12.27 2.15 12.42
CA MET A 20 -11.59 3.33 12.96
C MET A 20 -10.11 3.10 13.30
N GLN A 21 -9.73 1.86 13.58
CA GLN A 21 -8.34 1.49 13.87
C GLN A 21 -7.63 1.15 12.56
N ILE A 22 -6.88 2.11 12.04
CA ILE A 22 -6.14 1.99 10.76
C ILE A 22 -4.71 2.39 11.05
N SER A 23 -3.75 1.54 10.66
CA SER A 23 -2.32 1.75 10.90
C SER A 23 -1.49 1.41 9.66
N GLY A 24 -0.21 1.81 9.70
CA GLY A 24 0.71 1.69 8.57
C GLY A 24 0.47 2.79 7.53
N GLY A 25 0.83 2.50 6.27
CA GLY A 25 0.70 3.47 5.18
C GLY A 25 1.86 4.45 5.03
N GLU A 26 3.02 4.11 5.58
CA GLU A 26 4.20 4.98 5.58
C GLU A 26 5.22 4.64 4.47
N HIS A 27 5.01 3.53 3.77
CA HIS A 27 5.96 3.04 2.76
C HIS A 27 5.60 3.47 1.34
N CYS A 28 6.61 3.57 0.49
CA CYS A 28 6.41 3.81 -0.93
C CYS A 28 7.18 2.80 -1.77
N THR A 29 6.46 1.85 -2.37
CA THR A 29 7.10 0.80 -3.21
C THR A 29 7.90 1.38 -4.36
N TYR A 30 7.50 2.53 -4.90
CA TYR A 30 8.21 3.20 -5.99
C TYR A 30 9.55 3.81 -5.53
N THR A 31 9.56 4.50 -4.38
CA THR A 31 10.73 5.25 -3.88
C THR A 31 11.72 4.35 -3.13
N GLU A 32 11.24 3.41 -2.31
CA GLU A 32 12.07 2.52 -1.49
C GLU A 32 12.54 1.29 -2.28
N ARG A 33 13.50 1.49 -3.19
CA ARG A 33 13.94 0.49 -4.18
C ARG A 33 14.57 -0.76 -3.55
N ASP A 34 15.32 -0.57 -2.46
CA ASP A 34 16.09 -1.66 -1.82
C ASP A 34 15.21 -2.59 -0.97
N LYS A 35 13.92 -2.24 -0.80
CA LYS A 35 12.98 -3.00 0.04
C LYS A 35 11.81 -3.61 -0.73
N PHE A 36 11.42 -3.02 -1.87
CA PHE A 36 10.19 -3.41 -2.57
C PHE A 36 10.37 -3.50 -4.09
N PHE A 37 9.79 -4.53 -4.70
CA PHE A 37 9.50 -4.51 -6.14
C PHE A 37 8.44 -3.43 -6.44
N SER A 38 8.53 -2.79 -7.60
CA SER A 38 7.53 -1.80 -8.04
C SER A 38 7.35 -1.84 -9.55
N PHE A 39 6.18 -2.28 -10.00
CA PHE A 39 5.83 -2.33 -11.43
C PHE A 39 5.89 -0.96 -12.10
N ARG A 40 5.52 0.10 -11.36
CA ARG A 40 5.55 1.48 -11.88
C ARG A 40 6.96 1.99 -12.13
N ARG A 41 7.94 1.45 -11.38
CA ARG A 41 9.38 1.73 -11.55
C ARG A 41 10.00 0.82 -12.61
N GLU A 42 9.72 -0.48 -12.53
CA GLU A 42 10.29 -1.54 -13.37
C GLU A 42 9.17 -2.46 -13.87
N MET A 43 8.89 -2.43 -15.18
CA MET A 43 7.78 -3.19 -15.76
C MET A 43 7.92 -4.71 -15.59
N LYS A 44 9.14 -5.26 -15.65
CA LYS A 44 9.41 -6.68 -15.42
C LYS A 44 10.11 -6.83 -14.06
N THR A 45 9.34 -7.13 -13.03
CA THR A 45 9.81 -7.20 -11.63
C THR A 45 9.06 -8.30 -10.86
N GLY A 46 9.53 -8.63 -9.65
CA GLY A 46 8.91 -9.62 -8.77
C GLY A 46 7.58 -9.17 -8.15
N ARG A 47 7.09 -9.93 -7.16
CA ARG A 47 5.87 -9.61 -6.40
C ARG A 47 6.13 -9.83 -4.90
N MET A 48 5.54 -8.98 -4.07
CA MET A 48 5.50 -9.12 -2.63
C MET A 48 4.17 -9.76 -2.23
N ALA A 49 4.08 -10.26 -1.01
CA ALA A 49 2.85 -10.73 -0.41
C ALA A 49 2.66 -10.09 0.97
N SER A 50 1.39 -9.87 1.34
CA SER A 50 0.98 -9.51 2.70
C SER A 50 0.20 -10.69 3.25
N LEU A 51 0.62 -11.23 4.40
CA LEU A 51 0.02 -12.44 4.99
C LEU A 51 -0.46 -12.14 6.42
N ILE A 52 -1.56 -12.79 6.82
CA ILE A 52 -2.12 -12.75 8.18
C ILE A 52 -2.74 -14.13 8.46
N TRP A 53 -2.54 -14.67 9.67
CA TRP A 53 -3.11 -15.94 10.11
C TRP A 53 -3.45 -15.89 11.60
N PHE A 54 -4.32 -16.79 12.04
CA PHE A 54 -4.50 -17.13 13.46
C PHE A 54 -3.49 -18.22 13.82
N ASP A 55 -3.03 -18.22 15.07
CA ASP A 55 -2.23 -19.31 15.63
C ASP A 55 -3.06 -20.59 15.85
#